data_AF-A0A948XFH3-F1
#
_entry.id   AF-A0A948XFH3-F1
#
_cell.length_a   1.000
_cell.length_b   1.000
_cell.length_c   1.000
_cell.angle_alpha   90.00
_cell.angle_beta   90.00
_cell.angle_gamma   90.00
#
_symmetry.space_group_name_H-M   'P 1'
#
loop_
_entity.id
_entity.type
_entity.pdbx_description
1 polymer ?
#
loop_
_entity_poly.entity_id
_entity_poly.type
_entity_poly.pdbx_seq_one_letter_code
_entity_poly.pdbx_strand_id
1 'polypeptide(L)'
;MNLAMGMAVAEPPALLEALGRRIESAGISDLRLWYFHSLEAAGKSVLRRHLLDRVRPHCMFLSHIERTLIKGDISGAAYGPIEFVPVAFSGSPQLLSERVDLDACITTVSPMDRHGWFTFGTSNDYTSTAARSARRLIVEVNPAMPRVFGDSLLHVSEVDTIVENHRPLSEIPC
;
A
#
# COMPACT_ATOMS: atom_id res chain seq x y z
N MET A 1 -14.41 1.03 2.40
CA MET A 1 -13.43 2.00 1.85
C MET A 1 -12.43 1.24 1.00
N ASN A 2 -12.10 1.71 -0.20
CA ASN A 2 -11.02 1.17 -1.04
C ASN A 2 -9.73 1.96 -0.79
N LEU A 3 -8.70 1.27 -0.32
CA LEU A 3 -7.38 1.83 -0.06
C LEU A 3 -6.35 1.11 -0.94
N ALA A 4 -5.56 1.87 -1.70
CA ALA A 4 -4.36 1.35 -2.35
C ALA A 4 -3.12 1.65 -1.51
N MET A 5 -2.11 0.78 -1.55
CA MET A 5 -0.80 1.07 -0.97
C MET A 5 0.35 0.87 -1.96
N GLY A 6 1.46 1.57 -1.74
CA GLY A 6 2.70 1.42 -2.48
C GLY A 6 3.21 -0.02 -2.48
N MET A 7 3.76 -0.45 -3.61
CA MET A 7 4.24 -1.82 -3.78
C MET A 7 5.59 -2.05 -3.05
N ALA A 8 5.73 -3.21 -2.42
CA ALA A 8 6.99 -3.68 -1.85
C ALA A 8 7.70 -2.63 -0.96
N VAL A 9 8.84 -2.11 -1.40
CA VAL A 9 9.67 -1.16 -0.62
C VAL A 9 8.97 0.20 -0.40
N ALA A 10 7.96 0.53 -1.21
CA ALA A 10 7.17 1.75 -1.03
C ALA A 10 5.96 1.59 -0.10
N GLU A 11 5.78 0.43 0.54
CA GLU A 11 4.89 0.33 1.70
C GLU A 11 5.24 1.44 2.71
N PRO A 12 4.26 2.21 3.22
CA PRO A 12 4.51 3.24 4.22
C PRO A 12 4.34 2.69 5.65
N PRO A 13 5.42 2.26 6.33
CA PRO A 13 5.31 1.51 7.59
C PRO A 13 4.63 2.29 8.71
N ALA A 14 4.86 3.60 8.87
CA ALA A 14 4.21 4.36 9.95
C ALA A 14 2.72 4.54 9.67
N LEU A 15 2.33 4.82 8.42
CA LEU A 15 0.93 4.88 8.03
C LEU A 15 0.21 3.54 8.20
N LEU A 16 0.83 2.44 7.76
CA LEU A 16 0.26 1.10 7.89
C LEU A 16 0.12 0.68 9.36
N GLU A 17 1.13 0.96 10.19
CA GLU A 17 1.08 0.70 11.63
C GLU A 17 -0.04 1.51 12.31
N ALA A 18 -0.14 2.81 12.00
CA ALA A 18 -1.20 3.67 12.54
C ALA A 18 -2.58 3.20 12.11
N LEU A 19 -2.74 2.81 10.84
CA LEU A 19 -4.00 2.26 10.31
C LEU A 19 -4.39 0.97 11.03
N GLY A 20 -3.44 0.03 11.20
CA GLY A 20 -3.68 -1.20 11.94
C GLY A 20 -4.17 -0.95 13.37
N ARG A 21 -3.51 -0.05 14.12
CA ARG A 21 -3.94 0.34 15.47
C ARG A 21 -5.32 1.00 15.49
N ARG A 22 -5.65 1.79 14.46
CA ARG A 22 -6.95 2.48 14.34
C ARG A 22 -8.10 1.53 14.02
N ILE A 23 -7.84 0.50 13.21
CA ILE A 23 -8.78 -0.60 12.91
C ILE A 23 -9.09 -1.39 14.19
N GLU A 24 -8.07 -1.67 15.01
CA GLU A 24 -8.23 -2.36 16.29
C GLU A 24 -9.06 -1.54 17.29
N SER A 25 -8.63 -0.31 17.55
CA SER A 25 -9.16 0.51 18.65
C SER A 25 -10.56 1.08 18.41
N ALA A 26 -10.90 1.38 17.16
CA ALA A 26 -12.12 2.12 16.84
C ALA A 26 -12.95 1.47 15.74
N GLY A 27 -12.83 0.14 15.62
CA GLY A 27 -13.81 -0.71 14.95
C GLY A 27 -14.04 -0.42 13.48
N ILE A 28 -13.05 0.14 12.77
CA ILE A 28 -13.15 0.29 11.31
C ILE A 28 -13.27 -1.10 10.71
N SER A 29 -14.34 -1.34 9.96
CA SER A 29 -14.60 -2.56 9.21
C SER A 29 -14.77 -2.27 7.73
N ASP A 30 -14.75 -3.32 6.90
CA ASP A 30 -14.92 -3.24 5.44
C ASP A 30 -13.93 -2.31 4.72
N LEU A 31 -12.68 -2.31 5.19
CA LEU A 31 -11.56 -1.73 4.46
C LEU A 31 -11.07 -2.75 3.43
N ARG A 32 -11.15 -2.40 2.15
CA ARG A 32 -10.64 -3.18 1.02
C ARG A 32 -9.25 -2.66 0.67
N LEU A 33 -8.23 -3.44 0.94
CA LEU A 33 -6.83 -3.08 0.71
C LEU A 33 -6.36 -3.65 -0.63
N TRP A 34 -6.04 -2.80 -1.58
CA TRP A 34 -5.57 -3.13 -2.93
C TRP A 34 -4.05 -2.99 -3.03
N TYR A 35 -3.35 -4.05 -3.42
CA TYR A 35 -1.89 -4.04 -3.47
C TYR A 35 -1.29 -5.18 -4.30
N PHE A 36 -0.04 -5.00 -4.68
CA PHE A 36 0.88 -6.07 -5.07
C PHE A 36 1.99 -6.23 -4.04
N HIS A 37 2.55 -7.44 -3.98
CA HIS A 37 3.82 -7.74 -3.35
C HIS A 37 3.98 -7.18 -1.92
N SER A 38 3.16 -7.67 -0.99
CA SER A 38 3.32 -7.28 0.42
C SER A 38 4.68 -7.68 0.99
N LEU A 39 5.20 -6.84 1.87
CA LEU A 39 6.39 -7.07 2.69
C LEU A 39 6.03 -7.02 4.19
N GLU A 40 7.07 -6.95 5.01
CA GLU A 40 6.97 -7.06 6.46
C GLU A 40 6.12 -5.94 7.09
N ALA A 41 6.15 -4.72 6.53
CA ALA A 41 5.39 -3.60 7.09
C ALA A 41 3.89 -3.85 7.01
N ALA A 42 3.36 -4.25 5.85
CA ALA A 42 1.97 -4.66 5.71
C ALA A 42 1.64 -5.93 6.53
N GLY A 43 2.53 -6.93 6.48
CA GLY A 43 2.39 -8.21 7.21
C GLY A 43 2.25 -8.04 8.73
N LYS A 44 3.02 -7.15 9.33
CA LYS A 44 3.02 -6.87 10.77
C LYS A 44 1.96 -5.86 11.21
N SER A 45 1.23 -5.24 10.29
CA SER A 45 0.26 -4.18 10.59
C SER A 45 -1.17 -4.56 10.20
N VAL A 46 -1.57 -4.27 8.96
CA VAL A 46 -2.94 -4.38 8.46
C VAL A 46 -3.29 -5.78 7.95
N LEU A 47 -2.28 -6.60 7.62
CA LEU A 47 -2.47 -8.01 7.19
C LEU A 47 -2.34 -9.01 8.36
N ARG A 48 -2.38 -8.54 9.61
CA ARG A 48 -2.42 -9.42 10.79
C ARG A 48 -3.71 -10.23 10.78
N ARG A 49 -3.61 -11.54 11.05
CA ARG A 49 -4.72 -12.50 10.92
C ARG A 49 -6.01 -12.08 11.63
N HIS A 50 -5.91 -11.55 12.84
CA HIS A 50 -7.07 -11.15 13.64
C HIS A 50 -7.74 -9.85 13.16
N LEU A 51 -7.19 -9.21 12.11
CA LEU A 51 -7.79 -8.05 11.46
C LEU A 51 -8.47 -8.40 10.13
N LEU A 52 -8.35 -9.64 9.64
CA LEU A 52 -8.82 -10.03 8.31
C LEU A 52 -10.35 -10.18 8.22
N ASP A 53 -11.06 -10.07 9.34
CA ASP A 53 -12.51 -9.86 9.41
C ASP A 53 -12.90 -8.40 9.11
N ARG A 54 -11.95 -7.46 9.25
CA ARG A 54 -12.15 -6.01 9.08
C ARG A 54 -11.44 -5.43 7.87
N VAL A 55 -10.25 -5.96 7.57
CA VAL A 55 -9.45 -5.66 6.40
C VAL A 55 -9.60 -6.80 5.42
N ARG A 56 -10.18 -6.51 4.25
CA ARG A 56 -10.31 -7.44 3.14
C ARG A 56 -9.13 -7.24 2.19
N PRO A 57 -8.16 -8.15 2.12
CA PRO A 57 -7.00 -7.98 1.25
C PRO A 57 -7.41 -8.34 -0.18
N HIS A 58 -7.59 -7.32 -1.02
CA HIS A 58 -7.74 -7.44 -2.47
C HIS A 58 -6.34 -7.58 -3.08
N CYS A 59 -5.77 -8.76 -2.90
CA CYS A 59 -4.40 -9.05 -3.24
C CYS A 59 -4.29 -9.39 -4.73
N MET A 60 -3.46 -8.64 -5.47
CA MET A 60 -3.24 -8.87 -6.90
C MET A 60 -1.98 -9.72 -7.18
N PHE A 61 -1.19 -10.03 -6.14
CA PHE A 61 -0.04 -10.93 -6.21
C PHE A 61 0.25 -11.61 -4.88
N LEU A 62 0.15 -12.94 -4.84
CA LEU A 62 0.35 -13.73 -3.63
C LEU A 62 1.84 -13.83 -3.27
N SER A 63 2.31 -13.03 -2.31
CA SER A 63 3.67 -13.06 -1.77
C SER A 63 3.82 -14.08 -0.64
N HIS A 64 4.99 -14.12 0.02
CA HIS A 64 5.21 -15.02 1.16
C HIS A 64 4.17 -14.82 2.27
N ILE A 65 3.79 -13.57 2.55
CA ILE A 65 2.80 -13.22 3.57
C ILE A 65 1.45 -13.86 3.27
N GLU A 66 0.88 -13.65 2.08
CA GLU A 66 -0.43 -14.22 1.73
C GLU A 66 -0.41 -15.74 1.70
N ARG A 67 0.67 -16.35 1.17
CA ARG A 67 0.80 -17.81 1.14
C ARG A 67 0.82 -18.40 2.55
N THR A 68 1.46 -17.74 3.52
CA THR A 68 1.46 -18.15 4.92
C THR A 68 0.08 -17.95 5.57
N LEU A 69 -0.59 -16.83 5.28
CA LEU A 69 -1.94 -16.55 5.78
C LEU A 69 -2.95 -17.60 5.30
N ILE A 70 -2.90 -17.97 4.02
CA ILE A 70 -3.73 -19.00 3.40
C ILE A 70 -3.43 -20.39 4.00
N LYS A 71 -2.16 -20.79 4.10
CA LYS A 71 -1.79 -22.12 4.65
C LYS A 71 -2.22 -22.31 6.10
N GLY A 72 -2.12 -21.27 6.91
CA GLY A 72 -2.49 -21.38 8.31
C GLY A 72 -4.00 -21.26 8.56
N ASP A 73 -4.83 -21.11 7.52
CA ASP A 73 -6.28 -21.14 7.68
C ASP A 73 -6.76 -22.59 7.86
N ILE A 74 -6.98 -22.96 9.13
CA ILE A 74 -7.41 -24.29 9.54
C ILE A 74 -8.95 -24.40 9.51
N SER A 75 -9.66 -23.31 9.20
CA SER A 75 -11.11 -23.21 9.41
C SER A 75 -11.96 -23.89 8.33
N GLY A 76 -11.38 -24.30 7.20
CA GLY A 76 -12.12 -24.93 6.10
C GLY A 76 -13.23 -24.06 5.51
N ALA A 77 -13.22 -22.74 5.79
CA ALA A 77 -14.18 -21.80 5.24
C ALA A 77 -14.02 -21.72 3.71
N ALA A 78 -15.14 -21.64 2.99
CA ALA A 78 -15.17 -21.62 1.53
C ALA A 78 -14.49 -20.39 0.90
N TYR A 79 -14.22 -19.35 1.70
CA TYR A 79 -13.52 -18.14 1.30
C TYR A 79 -12.36 -17.92 2.28
N GLY A 80 -11.12 -18.05 1.79
CA GLY A 80 -9.94 -17.76 2.58
C GLY A 80 -9.85 -16.26 2.93
N PRO A 81 -9.03 -15.87 3.91
CA PRO A 81 -8.97 -14.50 4.41
C PRO A 81 -8.33 -13.49 3.44
N ILE A 82 -8.03 -13.92 2.22
CA ILE A 82 -7.41 -13.15 1.14
C ILE A 82 -8.30 -13.26 -0.09
N GLU A 83 -8.75 -12.13 -0.61
CA GLU A 83 -9.49 -12.06 -1.87
C GLU A 83 -8.47 -11.84 -3.01
N PHE A 84 -8.09 -12.93 -3.69
CA PHE A 84 -7.17 -12.82 -4.83
C PHE A 84 -7.86 -12.20 -6.04
N VAL A 85 -7.29 -11.12 -6.56
CA VAL A 85 -7.79 -10.41 -7.75
C VAL A 85 -6.89 -10.72 -8.94
N PRO A 86 -7.31 -11.60 -9.87
CA PRO A 86 -6.52 -11.94 -11.03
C PRO A 86 -6.48 -10.76 -12.00
N VAL A 87 -5.29 -10.18 -12.18
CA VAL A 87 -5.05 -9.10 -13.14
C VAL A 87 -3.62 -9.20 -13.65
N ALA A 88 -3.41 -8.92 -14.94
CA ALA A 88 -2.06 -8.75 -15.46
C ALA A 88 -1.41 -7.53 -14.78
N PHE A 89 -0.14 -7.62 -14.38
CA PHE A 89 0.52 -6.51 -13.68
C PHE A 89 0.47 -5.21 -14.49
N SER A 90 0.66 -5.28 -15.82
CA SER A 90 0.53 -4.13 -16.73
C SER A 90 -0.90 -3.57 -16.85
N GLY A 91 -1.93 -4.36 -16.51
CA GLY A 91 -3.32 -3.93 -16.48
C GLY A 91 -3.76 -3.36 -15.12
N SER A 92 -2.93 -3.49 -14.08
CA SER A 92 -3.27 -2.99 -12.75
C SER A 92 -3.42 -1.47 -12.64
N PRO A 93 -2.67 -0.61 -13.37
CA PRO A 93 -2.92 0.82 -13.36
C PRO A 93 -4.34 1.14 -13.84
N GLN A 94 -4.78 0.55 -14.95
CA GLN A 94 -6.13 0.77 -15.50
C GLN A 94 -7.23 0.28 -14.55
N LEU A 95 -7.03 -0.89 -13.93
CA LEU A 95 -7.96 -1.40 -12.94
C LEU A 95 -8.16 -0.39 -11.79
N LEU A 96 -7.06 0.11 -11.25
CA LEU A 96 -7.06 1.00 -10.09
C LEU A 96 -7.49 2.44 -10.41
N SER A 97 -7.40 2.89 -11.66
CA SER A 97 -7.86 4.22 -12.06
C SER A 97 -9.26 4.27 -12.65
N GLU A 98 -9.73 3.20 -13.30
CA GLU A 98 -10.99 3.24 -14.08
C GLU A 98 -12.08 2.32 -13.51
N ARG A 99 -11.71 1.28 -12.75
CA ARG A 99 -12.66 0.23 -12.32
C ARG A 99 -12.86 0.18 -10.82
N VAL A 100 -11.89 0.68 -10.05
CA VAL A 100 -11.96 0.78 -8.60
C VAL A 100 -12.04 2.25 -8.23
N ASP A 101 -13.12 2.64 -7.56
CA ASP A 101 -13.20 3.98 -6.95
C ASP A 101 -12.33 3.99 -5.69
N LEU A 102 -11.08 4.44 -5.83
CA LEU A 102 -10.09 4.51 -4.76
C LEU A 102 -10.37 5.70 -3.85
N ASP A 103 -10.78 5.43 -2.61
CA ASP A 103 -11.00 6.46 -1.61
C ASP A 103 -9.67 7.10 -1.17
N ALA A 104 -8.60 6.30 -1.09
CA ALA A 104 -7.28 6.78 -0.74
C ALA A 104 -6.15 5.93 -1.34
N CYS A 105 -4.98 6.54 -1.48
CA CYS A 105 -3.70 5.87 -1.75
C CYS A 105 -2.67 6.30 -0.70
N ILE A 106 -1.95 5.34 -0.13
CA ILE A 106 -0.85 5.56 0.82
C ILE A 106 0.47 5.05 0.24
N THR A 107 1.55 5.84 0.29
CA THR A 107 2.85 5.38 -0.23
C THR A 107 4.03 6.14 0.39
N THR A 108 5.21 5.54 0.38
CA THR A 108 6.46 6.19 0.78
C THR A 108 7.05 7.00 -0.37
N VAL A 109 7.54 8.20 -0.09
CA VAL A 109 8.19 9.09 -1.07
C VAL A 109 9.52 9.64 -0.55
N SER A 110 10.38 10.10 -1.48
CA SER A 110 11.60 10.83 -1.14
C SER A 110 11.27 12.23 -0.59
N PRO A 111 12.21 12.91 0.11
CA PRO A 111 11.99 14.28 0.58
C PRO A 111 11.65 15.26 -0.54
N MET A 112 10.80 16.22 -0.21
CA MET A 112 10.46 17.32 -1.09
C MET A 112 11.69 18.17 -1.43
N ASP A 113 11.88 18.50 -2.71
CA ASP A 113 12.90 19.47 -3.11
C ASP A 113 12.42 20.93 -2.94
N ARG A 114 13.33 21.88 -3.22
CA ARG A 114 13.05 23.32 -3.12
C ARG A 114 11.92 23.81 -4.03
N HIS A 115 11.51 23.01 -5.01
CA HIS A 115 10.50 23.35 -6.01
C HIS A 115 9.15 22.66 -5.71
N GLY A 116 9.03 21.98 -4.56
CA GLY A 116 7.78 21.33 -4.15
C GLY A 116 7.62 19.90 -4.66
N TRP A 117 8.68 19.26 -5.17
CA TRP A 117 8.60 17.92 -5.75
C TRP A 117 9.18 16.83 -4.84
N PHE A 118 8.36 15.82 -4.59
CA PHE A 118 8.74 14.50 -4.09
C PHE A 118 9.04 13.56 -5.27
N THR A 119 9.51 12.35 -4.97
CA THR A 119 9.48 11.23 -5.93
C THR A 119 8.94 9.96 -5.31
N PHE A 120 8.23 9.14 -6.07
CA PHE A 120 7.84 7.78 -5.67
C PHE A 120 9.03 6.83 -5.47
N GLY A 121 10.23 7.23 -5.91
CA GLY A 121 11.49 6.59 -5.56
C GLY A 121 11.62 5.19 -6.15
N THR A 122 11.67 4.16 -5.30
CA THR A 122 11.75 2.77 -5.75
C THR A 122 10.48 2.26 -6.44
N SER A 123 9.39 3.01 -6.34
CA SER A 123 8.10 2.67 -6.94
C SER A 123 7.71 3.66 -8.03
N ASN A 124 7.05 3.12 -9.04
CA ASN A 124 6.36 3.90 -10.06
C ASN A 124 5.14 3.08 -10.47
N ASP A 125 5.38 1.88 -11.01
CA ASP A 125 4.44 0.77 -11.16
C ASP A 125 2.96 1.19 -11.30
N TYR A 126 2.03 0.60 -10.53
CA TYR A 126 0.66 1.07 -10.46
C TYR A 126 0.51 2.21 -9.45
N THR A 127 1.47 2.34 -8.52
CA THR A 127 1.40 3.25 -7.38
C THR A 127 1.26 4.70 -7.85
N SER A 128 1.98 5.13 -8.89
CA SER A 128 1.91 6.50 -9.41
C SER A 128 0.53 6.82 -10.02
N THR A 129 -0.06 5.86 -10.75
CA THR A 129 -1.41 5.97 -11.29
C THR A 129 -2.47 5.95 -10.19
N ALA A 130 -2.37 5.02 -9.23
CA ALA A 130 -3.30 4.91 -8.11
C ALA A 130 -3.26 6.17 -7.23
N ALA A 131 -2.07 6.74 -6.99
CA ALA A 131 -1.90 7.96 -6.22
C ALA A 131 -2.64 9.15 -6.82
N ARG A 132 -2.61 9.31 -8.16
CA ARG A 132 -3.28 10.41 -8.87
C ARG A 132 -4.77 10.19 -9.09
N SER A 133 -5.20 8.92 -9.11
CA SER A 133 -6.61 8.58 -9.29
C SER A 133 -7.39 8.52 -7.98
N ALA A 134 -6.71 8.30 -6.85
CA ALA A 134 -7.37 8.23 -5.56
C ALA A 134 -7.94 9.58 -5.14
N ARG A 135 -9.05 9.56 -4.41
CA ARG A 135 -9.69 10.78 -3.88
C ARG A 135 -8.83 11.48 -2.83
N ARG A 136 -7.94 10.73 -2.17
CA ARG A 136 -6.96 11.23 -1.19
C ARG A 136 -5.60 10.57 -1.39
N LEU A 137 -4.55 11.37 -1.51
CA LEU A 137 -3.18 10.90 -1.50
C LEU A 137 -2.50 11.27 -0.18
N ILE A 138 -2.03 10.26 0.54
CA ILE A 138 -1.31 10.42 1.81
C ILE A 138 0.08 9.84 1.62
N VAL A 139 1.12 10.67 1.82
CA VAL A 139 2.51 10.26 1.60
C VAL A 139 3.28 10.17 2.91
N GLU A 140 4.13 9.16 3.02
CA GLU A 140 5.13 9.02 4.07
C GLU A 140 6.50 9.44 3.52
N VAL A 141 7.01 10.59 3.97
CA VAL A 141 8.31 11.09 3.55
C VAL A 141 9.40 10.36 4.31
N ASN A 142 10.34 9.78 3.55
CA ASN A 142 11.49 9.08 4.09
C ASN A 142 12.77 9.48 3.34
N PRO A 143 13.76 10.10 4.00
CA PRO A 143 15.06 10.45 3.41
C PRO A 143 15.85 9.26 2.84
N ALA A 144 15.56 8.03 3.28
CA ALA A 144 16.15 6.83 2.70
C ALA A 144 15.52 6.44 1.34
N MET A 145 14.32 6.96 1.01
CA MET A 145 13.71 6.75 -0.30
C MET A 145 14.48 7.56 -1.35
N PRO A 146 15.10 6.91 -2.36
CA PRO A 146 15.93 7.60 -3.33
C PRO A 146 15.09 8.55 -4.19
N ARG A 147 15.74 9.63 -4.63
CA ARG A 147 15.15 10.54 -5.59
C ARG A 147 15.37 10.00 -7.00
N VAL A 148 14.30 9.50 -7.64
CA VAL A 148 14.36 8.82 -8.95
C VAL A 148 13.72 9.69 -10.03
N PHE A 149 14.37 9.77 -11.19
CA PHE A 149 13.90 10.55 -12.34
C PHE A 149 12.89 9.76 -13.20
N GLY A 150 12.25 10.46 -14.14
CA GLY A 150 11.22 9.92 -15.01
C GLY A 150 9.82 10.26 -14.49
N ASP A 151 8.84 9.43 -14.79
CA ASP A 151 7.44 9.62 -14.38
C ASP A 151 7.21 9.26 -12.90
N SER A 152 8.18 9.57 -12.04
CA SER A 152 8.16 9.33 -10.59
C SER A 152 7.97 10.63 -9.79
N LEU A 153 8.03 11.79 -10.46
CA LEU A 153 7.86 13.10 -9.84
C LEU A 153 6.43 13.26 -9.32
N LEU A 154 6.28 13.81 -8.12
CA LEU A 154 5.00 14.10 -7.47
C LEU A 154 5.07 15.50 -6.85
N HIS A 155 4.20 16.43 -7.27
CA HIS A 155 4.19 17.78 -6.72
C HIS A 155 3.34 17.84 -5.44
N VAL A 156 3.71 18.70 -4.51
CA VAL A 156 2.98 18.88 -3.23
C VAL A 156 1.51 19.27 -3.42
N SER A 157 1.15 19.92 -4.54
CA SER A 157 -0.26 20.23 -4.83
C SER A 157 -1.13 19.01 -5.14
N GLU A 158 -0.52 17.86 -5.44
CA GLU A 158 -1.20 16.58 -5.66
C GLU A 158 -1.38 15.78 -4.36
N VAL A 159 -0.82 16.25 -3.22
CA VAL A 159 -0.76 15.51 -1.96
C VAL A 159 -1.72 16.11 -0.94
N ASP A 160 -2.62 15.29 -0.38
CA ASP A 160 -3.58 15.72 0.64
C ASP A 160 -3.00 15.73 2.05
N THR A 161 -2.09 14.82 2.36
CA THR A 161 -1.52 14.67 3.70
C THR A 161 -0.10 14.14 3.65
N ILE A 162 0.77 14.71 4.48
CA ILE A 162 2.17 14.34 4.59
C ILE A 162 2.44 13.88 6.02
N VAL A 163 3.11 12.75 6.16
CA VAL A 163 3.73 12.30 7.42
C VAL A 163 5.22 12.07 7.18
N GLU A 164 6.04 12.19 8.21
CA GLU A 164 7.48 11.95 8.12
C GLU A 164 7.85 10.71 8.95
N ASN A 165 8.60 9.78 8.37
CA ASN A 165 9.12 8.62 9.08
C ASN A 165 10.47 8.21 8.49
N HIS A 166 11.52 8.39 9.28
CA HIS A 166 12.89 8.21 8.83
C HIS A 166 13.39 6.84 9.27
N ARG A 167 13.27 5.85 8.38
CA ARG A 167 13.74 4.48 8.63
C ARG A 167 14.46 3.94 7.39
N PRO A 168 15.43 3.01 7.56
CA PRO A 168 15.97 2.28 6.43
C PRO A 168 14.85 1.64 5.60
N LEU A 169 15.02 1.63 4.28
CA LEU A 169 14.12 0.90 3.39
C LEU A 169 14.20 -0.60 3.65
N SER A 170 13.13 -1.33 3.37
CA SER A 170 13.15 -2.79 3.44
C SER A 170 14.14 -3.37 2.42
N GLU A 171 14.90 -4.36 2.87
CA GLU A 171 15.85 -5.11 2.03
C GLU A 171 15.31 -6.51 1.76
N ILE A 172 15.66 -7.08 0.60
CA ILE A 172 15.40 -8.49 0.31
C ILE A 172 16.62 -9.29 0.78
N PRO A 173 16.45 -10.25 1.70
CA PRO A 173 17.55 -11.12 2.13
C PRO A 173 18.14 -11.86 0.93
N CYS A 174 19.48 -11.89 0.85
CA CYS A 174 20.23 -12.66 -0.13
C CYS A 174 20.24 -14.17 0.16
#